data_AF-A0A1G1Q5R0-F1
#
_entry.id   AF-A0A1G1Q5R0-F1
#
_cell.length_a   1.000
_cell.length_b   1.000
_cell.length_c   1.000
_cell.angle_alpha   90.00
_cell.angle_beta   90.00
_cell.angle_gamma   90.00
#
_symmetry.space_group_name_H-M   'P 1'
#
loop_
_entity.id
_entity.type
_entity.pdbx_description
1 polymer ?
#
loop_
_entity_poly.entity_id
_entity_poly.type
_entity_poly.pdbx_seq_one_letter_code
_entity_poly.pdbx_strand_id
1 'polypeptide(L)'
;MNIDQILLNATKRIKQNYFQLPIDGQEDPIYRERVYCYELYHQLRISWPDETKYELSGEVDKSGHPLIRGNNLDNVKPDLLVHIPGDMRGNYLVIEVKPLIANKEGIKKDLKTLTAFRRYAGYRKAIYLFYGQGDIQYKINQIMGLAKDEAEIDLSQIELWWHSEVGSSAEKI
;
A
#
# COMPACT_ATOMS: atom_id res chain seq x y z
N MET A 1 -0.17 -15.20 11.70
CA MET A 1 -0.17 -13.71 11.75
C MET A 1 -1.50 -13.20 11.22
N ASN A 2 -2.23 -12.40 12.00
CA ASN A 2 -3.46 -11.74 11.55
C ASN A 2 -3.10 -10.33 11.03
N ILE A 3 -2.83 -10.23 9.73
CA ILE A 3 -2.33 -8.99 9.13
C ILE A 3 -3.35 -7.85 9.17
N ASP A 4 -4.64 -8.17 9.04
CA ASP A 4 -5.72 -7.18 9.07
C ASP A 4 -5.73 -6.50 10.45
N GLN A 5 -5.66 -7.28 11.54
CA GLN A 5 -5.59 -6.70 12.89
C GLN A 5 -4.32 -5.87 13.14
N ILE A 6 -3.18 -6.29 12.59
CA ILE A 6 -1.93 -5.53 12.68
C ILE A 6 -2.06 -4.20 11.92
N LEU A 7 -2.66 -4.19 10.73
CA LEU A 7 -2.89 -2.99 9.94
C LEU A 7 -3.86 -2.02 10.63
N LEU A 8 -4.97 -2.54 11.21
CA LEU A 8 -5.91 -1.77 12.01
C LEU A 8 -5.21 -1.06 13.17
N ASN A 9 -4.37 -1.79 13.92
CA ASN A 9 -3.64 -1.24 15.06
C ASN A 9 -2.57 -0.23 14.64
N ALA A 10 -1.89 -0.47 13.52
CA ALA A 10 -0.81 0.38 13.03
C ALA A 10 -1.35 1.73 12.54
N THR A 11 -2.42 1.71 11.73
CA THR A 11 -3.05 2.92 11.19
C THR A 11 -3.61 3.81 12.30
N LYS A 12 -4.27 3.20 13.30
CA LYS A 12 -4.76 3.89 14.51
C LYS A 12 -3.70 4.68 15.28
N ARG A 13 -2.42 4.31 15.15
CA ARG A 13 -1.31 4.94 15.89
C ARG A 13 -0.58 6.02 15.09
N ILE A 14 -0.92 6.22 13.82
CA ILE A 14 -0.32 7.28 12.99
C ILE A 14 -0.70 8.63 13.59
N LYS A 15 0.29 9.51 13.74
CA LYS A 15 0.11 10.84 14.33
C LYS A 15 -0.09 11.91 13.25
N GLN A 16 -0.67 13.05 13.65
CA GLN A 16 -0.99 14.18 12.77
C GLN A 16 0.14 14.58 11.82
N ASN A 17 1.36 14.76 12.34
CA ASN A 17 2.50 15.23 11.53
C ASN A 17 2.97 14.24 10.46
N TYR A 18 2.55 12.97 10.54
CA TYR A 18 2.81 11.96 9.50
C TYR A 18 1.63 11.79 8.55
N PHE A 19 0.43 12.19 8.98
CA PHE A 19 -0.78 12.16 8.18
C PHE A 19 -0.86 13.37 7.24
N GLN A 20 -0.54 14.56 7.75
CA GLN A 20 -0.32 15.77 6.97
C GLN A 20 0.93 16.45 7.50
N LEU A 21 1.90 16.71 6.62
CA LEU A 21 3.17 17.30 6.99
C LEU A 21 3.04 18.84 6.97
N PRO A 22 3.24 19.53 8.11
CA PRO A 22 3.39 20.97 8.12
C PRO A 22 4.67 21.37 7.37
N ILE A 23 4.57 22.37 6.49
CA ILE A 23 5.71 22.88 5.71
C ILE A 23 5.92 24.34 6.08
N ASP A 24 7.17 24.70 6.41
CA ASP A 24 7.52 26.09 6.69
C ASP A 24 7.18 26.99 5.49
N GLY A 25 6.52 28.11 5.77
CA GLY A 25 6.03 29.04 4.75
C GLY A 25 4.77 28.59 3.98
N GLN A 26 4.12 27.49 4.36
CA GLN A 26 2.78 27.13 3.87
C GLN A 26 1.74 27.18 5.00
N GLU A 27 0.57 27.72 4.68
CA GLU A 27 -0.53 27.85 5.65
C GLU A 27 -1.17 26.49 5.95
N ASP A 28 -1.34 25.65 4.92
CA ASP A 28 -1.95 24.34 5.02
C ASP A 28 -0.91 23.20 5.00
N PRO A 29 -1.03 22.21 5.89
CA PRO A 29 -0.18 21.02 5.86
C PRO A 29 -0.56 20.14 4.67
N ILE A 30 0.42 19.47 4.08
CA ILE A 30 0.24 18.70 2.84
C ILE A 30 0.36 17.20 3.07
N TYR A 31 -0.39 16.43 2.27
CA TYR A 31 -0.22 14.98 2.23
C TYR A 31 1.14 14.63 1.60
N ARG A 32 1.97 13.89 2.35
CA ARG A 32 3.27 13.38 1.88
C ARG A 32 3.31 11.87 2.08
N GLU A 33 3.04 11.15 1.00
CA GLU A 33 2.98 9.69 0.94
C GLU A 33 4.14 9.01 1.66
N ARG A 34 5.39 9.35 1.35
CA ARG A 34 6.56 8.75 2.01
C ARG A 34 6.59 8.93 3.52
N VAL A 35 6.18 10.10 4.01
CA VAL A 35 6.18 10.39 5.45
C VAL A 35 5.17 9.52 6.17
N TYR A 36 3.97 9.38 5.58
CA TYR A 36 2.94 8.47 6.07
C TYR A 36 3.44 7.01 6.01
N CYS A 37 4.04 6.58 4.89
CA CYS A 37 4.54 5.22 4.72
C CYS A 37 5.61 4.84 5.74
N TYR A 38 6.52 5.76 6.09
CA TYR A 38 7.54 5.50 7.10
C TYR A 38 6.94 5.33 8.50
N GLU A 39 5.94 6.14 8.87
CA GLU A 39 5.25 5.97 10.14
C GLU A 39 4.42 4.69 10.16
N LEU A 40 3.73 4.38 9.07
CA LEU A 40 3.01 3.11 8.93
C LEU A 40 3.97 1.92 9.08
N TYR A 41 5.13 1.95 8.40
CA TYR A 41 6.18 0.94 8.55
C TYR A 41 6.59 0.79 10.02
N HIS A 42 6.86 1.91 10.70
CA HIS A 42 7.24 1.91 12.10
C HIS A 42 6.17 1.28 13.01
N GLN A 43 4.90 1.67 12.84
CA GLN A 43 3.79 1.14 13.66
C GLN A 43 3.50 -0.34 13.36
N LEU A 44 3.64 -0.76 12.10
CA LEU A 44 3.58 -2.17 11.73
C LEU A 44 4.72 -2.97 12.38
N ARG A 45 5.96 -2.44 12.38
CA ARG A 45 7.12 -3.08 13.03
C ARG A 45 6.95 -3.25 14.53
N ILE A 46 6.37 -2.25 15.23
CA ILE A 46 6.07 -2.35 16.67
C ILE A 46 5.09 -3.49 16.94
N SER A 47 4.09 -3.68 16.07
CA SER A 47 3.05 -4.70 16.21
C SER A 47 3.39 -6.01 15.53
N TRP A 48 4.61 -6.16 15.02
CA TRP A 48 5.02 -7.33 14.25
C TRP A 48 5.30 -8.50 15.19
N PRO A 49 4.79 -9.72 14.91
CA PRO A 49 5.01 -10.86 15.80
C PRO A 49 6.47 -11.32 15.74
N ASP A 50 7.06 -11.66 16.89
CA ASP A 50 8.43 -12.20 16.96
C ASP A 50 8.53 -13.61 16.38
N GLU A 51 7.50 -14.44 16.59
CA GLU A 51 7.45 -15.84 16.11
C GLU A 51 6.85 -15.95 14.70
N THR A 52 7.44 -15.25 13.73
CA THR A 52 7.03 -15.32 12.33
C THR A 52 8.23 -15.51 11.41
N LYS A 53 8.05 -16.30 10.35
CA LYS A 53 9.02 -16.42 9.25
C LYS A 53 8.95 -15.26 8.23
N TYR A 54 7.94 -14.40 8.37
CA TYR A 54 7.67 -13.33 7.43
C TYR A 54 8.26 -12.01 7.94
N GLU A 55 9.11 -11.40 7.13
CA GLU A 55 9.70 -10.09 7.42
C GLU A 55 8.98 -8.97 6.68
N LEU A 56 8.79 -7.85 7.38
CA LEU A 56 8.30 -6.60 6.81
C LEU A 56 9.47 -5.75 6.31
N SER A 57 9.45 -5.41 5.02
CA SER A 57 10.44 -4.57 4.36
C SER A 57 9.76 -3.37 3.70
N GLY A 58 10.36 -2.19 3.79
CA GLY A 58 9.92 -1.02 3.03
C GLY A 58 10.73 -0.86 1.75
N GLU A 59 10.09 -0.37 0.69
CA GLU A 59 10.78 0.21 -0.46
C GLU A 59 11.83 -0.72 -1.09
N VAL A 60 11.53 -2.02 -1.22
CA VAL A 60 12.49 -3.00 -1.76
C VAL A 60 12.57 -2.89 -3.28
N ASP A 61 13.77 -2.63 -3.79
CA ASP A 61 14.01 -2.67 -5.24
C ASP A 61 13.95 -4.12 -5.75
N LYS A 62 13.12 -4.34 -6.78
CA LYS A 62 12.95 -5.64 -7.44
C LYS A 62 13.51 -5.68 -8.88
N SER A 63 14.14 -4.61 -9.35
CA SER A 63 14.69 -4.45 -10.72
C SER A 63 15.64 -5.58 -11.17
N GLY A 64 16.36 -6.21 -10.23
CA GLY A 64 17.30 -7.30 -10.53
C GLY A 64 16.70 -8.71 -10.51
N HIS A 65 15.43 -8.89 -10.14
CA HIS A 65 14.91 -10.21 -9.81
C HIS A 65 14.41 -10.99 -11.06
N PRO A 66 14.85 -12.25 -11.30
CA PRO A 66 14.53 -12.99 -12.54
C PRO A 66 13.03 -13.20 -12.81
N LEU A 67 12.21 -13.32 -11.76
CA LEU A 67 10.74 -13.46 -11.85
C LEU A 67 9.99 -12.13 -12.09
N ILE A 68 10.71 -11.00 -12.12
CA ILE A 68 10.16 -9.62 -12.09
C ILE A 68 10.68 -8.86 -13.33
N ARG A 69 10.90 -9.58 -14.44
CA ARG A 69 11.17 -8.97 -15.75
C ARG A 69 9.90 -9.00 -16.59
N GLY A 70 9.45 -7.84 -17.07
CA GLY A 70 8.19 -7.66 -17.80
C GLY A 70 6.95 -7.53 -16.91
N ASN A 71 5.78 -7.55 -17.53
CA ASN A 71 4.46 -7.63 -16.88
C ASN A 71 4.18 -6.55 -15.81
N ASN A 72 4.61 -5.31 -16.06
CA ASN A 72 4.47 -4.17 -15.12
C ASN A 72 5.23 -4.33 -13.79
N LEU A 73 6.24 -5.20 -13.72
CA LEU A 73 7.05 -5.36 -12.52
C LEU A 73 8.49 -4.83 -12.69
N ASP A 74 8.90 -4.50 -13.91
CA ASP A 74 10.21 -3.91 -14.18
C ASP A 74 10.42 -2.60 -13.42
N ASN A 75 11.51 -2.53 -12.65
CA ASN A 75 11.89 -1.34 -11.86
C ASN A 75 10.81 -0.87 -10.87
N VAL A 76 9.90 -1.78 -10.49
CA VAL A 76 8.89 -1.48 -9.47
C VAL A 76 9.52 -1.56 -8.08
N LYS A 77 9.16 -0.58 -7.26
CA LYS A 77 9.55 -0.43 -5.88
C LYS A 77 8.27 -0.20 -5.07
N PRO A 78 7.62 -1.26 -4.58
CA PRO A 78 6.40 -1.13 -3.80
C PRO A 78 6.71 -0.48 -2.46
N ASP A 79 5.73 0.21 -1.89
CA ASP A 79 5.90 0.89 -0.61
C ASP A 79 6.30 -0.08 0.49
N LEU A 80 5.56 -1.18 0.66
CA LEU A 80 5.83 -2.20 1.67
C LEU A 80 5.67 -3.62 1.12
N LEU A 81 6.54 -4.53 1.57
CA LEU A 81 6.50 -5.95 1.27
C LEU A 81 6.60 -6.78 2.53
N VAL A 82 5.93 -7.92 2.50
CA VAL A 82 6.06 -8.98 3.49
C VAL A 82 6.41 -10.27 2.79
N HIS A 83 7.55 -10.85 3.14
CA HIS A 83 8.04 -12.07 2.50
C HIS A 83 8.96 -12.86 3.44
N ILE A 84 9.30 -14.09 3.05
CA ILE A 84 10.39 -14.84 3.69
C ILE A 84 11.69 -14.42 2.98
N PRO A 85 12.68 -13.85 3.69
CA PRO A 85 13.95 -13.48 3.08
C PRO A 85 14.62 -14.67 2.40
N GLY A 86 15.13 -14.47 1.19
CA GLY A 86 15.82 -15.51 0.44
C GLY A 86 14.93 -16.63 -0.13
N ASP A 87 13.61 -16.65 0.11
CA ASP A 87 12.68 -17.63 -0.46
C ASP A 87 11.56 -16.96 -1.28
N MET A 88 11.64 -17.09 -2.60
CA MET A 88 10.66 -16.53 -3.54
C MET A 88 9.28 -17.21 -3.49
N ARG A 89 9.16 -18.38 -2.85
CA ARG A 89 7.86 -19.01 -2.57
C ARG A 89 7.22 -18.44 -1.30
N GLY A 90 7.95 -17.59 -0.59
CA GLY A 90 7.58 -16.94 0.65
C GLY A 90 6.95 -15.55 0.50
N ASN A 91 6.63 -15.10 -0.71
CA ASN A 91 5.99 -13.79 -0.92
C ASN A 91 4.56 -13.80 -0.33
N TYR A 92 4.31 -12.93 0.65
CA TYR A 92 3.05 -12.93 1.40
C TYR A 92 2.15 -11.76 1.06
N LEU A 93 2.61 -10.53 1.31
CA LEU A 93 1.80 -9.32 1.16
C LEU A 93 2.59 -8.22 0.46
N VAL A 94 1.96 -7.53 -0.47
CA VAL A 94 2.39 -6.23 -0.99
C VAL A 94 1.38 -5.17 -0.57
N ILE A 95 1.86 -4.00 -0.16
CA ILE A 95 1.03 -2.84 0.15
C ILE A 95 1.54 -1.66 -0.68
N GLU A 96 0.63 -1.00 -1.39
CA GLU A 96 0.84 0.35 -1.92
C GLU A 96 -0.03 1.33 -1.14
N VAL A 97 0.47 2.54 -0.93
CA VAL A 97 -0.20 3.57 -0.17
C VAL A 97 -0.35 4.83 -1.02
N LYS A 98 -1.54 5.43 -1.01
CA LYS A 98 -1.77 6.72 -1.66
C LYS A 98 -2.59 7.67 -0.80
N PRO A 99 -2.32 8.98 -0.87
CA PRO A 99 -3.27 9.95 -0.33
C PRO A 99 -4.56 9.90 -1.16
N LEU A 100 -5.70 10.18 -0.54
CA LEU A 100 -7.00 10.16 -1.22
C LEU A 100 -7.07 11.15 -2.39
N ILE A 101 -6.30 12.24 -2.30
CA ILE A 101 -6.17 13.25 -3.36
C ILE A 101 -5.27 12.80 -4.54
N ALA A 102 -4.74 11.57 -4.53
CA ALA A 102 -3.91 11.06 -5.61
C ALA A 102 -4.64 11.09 -6.96
N ASN A 103 -3.87 11.43 -8.00
CA ASN A 103 -4.38 11.53 -9.37
C ASN A 103 -4.65 10.14 -9.98
N LYS A 104 -5.51 10.11 -11.01
CA LYS A 104 -5.95 8.89 -11.68
C LYS A 104 -4.80 8.06 -12.27
N GLU A 105 -3.77 8.70 -12.81
CA GLU A 105 -2.65 8.00 -13.46
C GLU A 105 -1.77 7.26 -12.45
N GLY A 106 -1.50 7.87 -11.29
CA GLY A 106 -0.82 7.19 -10.18
C GLY A 106 -1.62 5.98 -9.70
N ILE A 107 -2.93 6.16 -9.50
CA ILE A 107 -3.83 5.07 -9.08
C ILE A 107 -3.83 3.92 -10.09
N LYS A 108 -3.95 4.24 -11.38
CA LYS A 108 -3.89 3.24 -12.45
C LYS A 108 -2.59 2.45 -12.43
N LYS A 109 -1.45 3.13 -12.25
CA LYS A 109 -0.13 2.49 -12.18
C LYS A 109 -0.04 1.52 -11.00
N ASP A 110 -0.47 1.93 -9.81
CA ASP A 110 -0.39 1.08 -8.63
C ASP A 110 -1.33 -0.13 -8.75
N LEU A 111 -2.55 0.05 -9.28
CA LEU A 111 -3.48 -1.06 -9.53
C LEU A 111 -2.92 -2.12 -10.48
N LYS A 112 -2.29 -1.69 -11.59
CA LYS A 112 -1.59 -2.60 -12.51
C LYS A 112 -0.44 -3.32 -11.81
N THR A 113 0.31 -2.59 -11.00
CA THR A 113 1.46 -3.11 -10.24
C THR A 113 1.02 -4.16 -9.21
N LEU A 114 0.01 -3.87 -8.39
CA LEU A 114 -0.55 -4.79 -7.40
C LEU A 114 -1.15 -6.04 -8.07
N THR A 115 -1.86 -5.87 -9.17
CA THR A 115 -2.38 -6.99 -9.98
C THR A 115 -1.23 -7.86 -10.47
N ALA A 116 -0.15 -7.24 -10.97
CA ALA A 116 1.03 -7.95 -11.43
C ALA A 116 1.76 -8.70 -10.30
N PHE A 117 1.88 -8.12 -9.10
CA PHE A 117 2.45 -8.81 -7.94
C PHE A 117 1.68 -10.08 -7.59
N ARG A 118 0.34 -10.02 -7.67
CA ARG A 118 -0.55 -11.17 -7.42
C ARG A 118 -0.47 -12.22 -8.52
N ARG A 119 -0.42 -11.81 -9.79
CA ARG A 119 -0.42 -12.72 -10.95
C ARG A 119 0.95 -13.36 -11.21
N TYR A 120 2.03 -12.62 -11.07
CA TYR A 120 3.33 -13.01 -11.60
C TYR A 120 4.43 -13.15 -10.52
N ALA A 121 4.34 -12.40 -9.43
CA ALA A 121 5.35 -12.44 -8.37
C ALA A 121 4.98 -13.35 -7.17
N GLY A 122 3.85 -14.05 -7.23
CA GLY A 122 3.46 -15.05 -6.23
C GLY A 122 3.11 -14.49 -4.84
N TYR A 123 2.90 -13.18 -4.72
CA TYR A 123 2.36 -12.59 -3.49
C TYR A 123 0.98 -13.14 -3.21
N ARG A 124 0.65 -13.45 -1.95
CA ARG A 124 -0.65 -14.04 -1.56
C ARG A 124 -1.74 -13.01 -1.32
N LYS A 125 -1.37 -11.77 -1.02
CA LYS A 125 -2.28 -10.67 -0.72
C LYS A 125 -1.71 -9.37 -1.28
N ALA A 126 -2.60 -8.50 -1.75
CA ALA A 126 -2.29 -7.15 -2.18
C ALA A 126 -3.24 -6.20 -1.47
N ILE A 127 -2.70 -5.17 -0.83
CA ILE A 127 -3.49 -4.10 -0.21
C ILE A 127 -3.19 -2.82 -0.94
N TYR A 128 -4.24 -2.09 -1.28
CA TYR A 128 -4.14 -0.70 -1.66
C TYR A 128 -4.76 0.18 -0.58
N LEU A 129 -3.91 0.89 0.16
CA LEU A 129 -4.33 1.72 1.28
C LEU A 129 -4.40 3.20 0.86
N PHE A 130 -5.61 3.75 0.86
CA PHE A 130 -5.81 5.18 0.79
C PHE A 130 -5.76 5.81 2.18
N TYR A 131 -5.21 7.01 2.30
CA TYR A 131 -5.29 7.80 3.52
C TYR A 131 -5.68 9.26 3.25
N GLY A 132 -6.32 9.89 4.22
CA GLY A 132 -6.77 11.27 4.12
C GLY A 132 -8.28 11.41 4.00
N GLN A 133 -8.75 12.60 4.36
CA GLN A 133 -10.17 12.97 4.31
C GLN A 133 -10.62 13.27 2.88
N GLY A 134 -11.89 12.98 2.58
CA GLY A 134 -12.53 13.32 1.30
C GLY A 134 -13.58 12.29 0.88
N ASP A 135 -13.96 12.36 -0.39
CA ASP A 135 -14.99 11.49 -0.97
C ASP A 135 -14.39 10.14 -1.42
N ILE A 136 -14.45 9.16 -0.53
CA ILE A 136 -14.00 7.80 -0.82
C ILE A 136 -14.86 7.13 -1.91
N GLN A 137 -16.15 7.45 -2.00
CA GLN A 137 -17.04 6.85 -3.00
C GLN A 137 -16.69 7.31 -4.40
N TYR A 138 -16.34 8.59 -4.56
CA TYR A 138 -15.77 9.11 -5.81
C TYR A 138 -14.51 8.34 -6.20
N LYS A 139 -13.61 8.08 -5.23
CA LYS A 139 -12.39 7.32 -5.48
C LYS A 139 -12.68 5.87 -5.91
N ILE A 140 -13.60 5.19 -5.23
CA ILE A 140 -14.04 3.83 -5.58
C ILE A 140 -14.61 3.81 -7.00
N ASN A 141 -15.46 4.79 -7.36
CA ASN A 141 -16.00 4.91 -8.72
C ASN A 141 -14.90 5.11 -9.78
N GLN A 142 -13.88 5.92 -9.48
CA GLN A 142 -12.71 6.07 -10.36
C GLN A 142 -11.94 4.74 -10.54
N ILE A 143 -11.72 3.99 -9.46
CA ILE A 143 -11.04 2.69 -9.48
C ILE A 143 -11.85 1.66 -10.29
N MET A 144 -13.16 1.59 -10.07
CA MET A 144 -14.05 0.71 -10.84
C MET A 144 -14.04 1.05 -12.33
N GLY A 145 -14.01 2.35 -12.68
CA GLY A 145 -13.86 2.78 -14.08
C GLY A 145 -12.55 2.29 -14.69
N LEU A 146 -11.43 2.51 -14.00
CA LEU A 146 -10.12 2.02 -14.43
C LEU A 146 -10.09 0.50 -14.65
N ALA A 147 -10.67 -0.27 -13.74
CA ALA A 147 -10.72 -1.73 -13.86
C ALA A 147 -11.60 -2.24 -15.01
N LYS A 148 -12.61 -1.46 -15.42
CA LYS A 148 -13.40 -1.76 -16.62
C LYS A 148 -12.65 -1.46 -17.90
N ASP A 149 -11.89 -0.37 -17.91
CA ASP A 149 -11.19 0.14 -19.09
C ASP A 149 -9.85 -0.59 -19.34
N GLU A 150 -9.21 -1.13 -18.30
CA GLU A 150 -7.86 -1.68 -18.33
C GLU A 150 -7.84 -3.15 -17.90
N ALA A 151 -7.77 -4.08 -18.86
CA ALA A 151 -7.77 -5.53 -18.60
C ALA A 151 -6.61 -6.04 -17.72
N GLU A 152 -5.55 -5.23 -17.58
CA GLU A 152 -4.41 -5.52 -16.71
C GLU A 152 -4.71 -5.30 -15.22
N ILE A 153 -5.83 -4.64 -14.88
CA ILE A 153 -6.27 -4.38 -13.51
C ILE A 153 -7.28 -5.44 -13.08
N ASP A 154 -7.04 -6.07 -11.93
CA ASP A 154 -7.91 -7.10 -11.38
C ASP A 154 -8.25 -6.80 -9.92
N LEU A 155 -9.38 -6.12 -9.72
CA LEU A 155 -9.81 -5.74 -8.38
C LEU A 155 -10.15 -6.93 -7.48
N SER A 156 -10.41 -8.13 -8.05
CA SER A 156 -10.63 -9.33 -7.24
C SER A 156 -9.37 -9.78 -6.50
N GLN A 157 -8.20 -9.30 -6.93
CA GLN A 157 -6.90 -9.64 -6.36
C GLN A 157 -6.39 -8.60 -5.35
N ILE A 158 -7.07 -7.46 -5.21
CA ILE A 158 -6.61 -6.28 -4.46
C ILE A 158 -7.64 -5.95 -3.38
N GLU A 159 -7.20 -5.90 -2.13
CA GLU A 159 -8.02 -5.37 -1.04
C GLU A 159 -7.85 -3.85 -0.97
N LEU A 160 -8.96 -3.13 -1.08
CA LEU A 160 -8.98 -1.68 -0.89
C LEU A 160 -9.20 -1.35 0.58
N TRP A 161 -8.40 -0.42 1.08
CA TRP A 161 -8.48 0.05 2.47
C TRP A 161 -8.45 1.58 2.51
N TRP A 162 -9.09 2.15 3.51
CA TRP A 162 -9.11 3.60 3.71
C TRP A 162 -8.88 3.98 5.18
N HIS A 163 -7.90 4.85 5.40
CA HIS A 163 -7.62 5.49 6.69
C HIS A 163 -8.03 6.97 6.60
N SER A 164 -9.24 7.26 7.06
CA SER A 164 -9.90 8.56 6.83
C SER A 164 -9.33 9.70 7.69
N GLU A 165 -8.90 9.41 8.92
CA GLU A 165 -8.50 10.42 9.89
C GLU A 165 -7.50 9.90 10.93
N VAL A 166 -6.76 10.81 11.53
CA VAL A 166 -5.75 10.50 12.55
C VAL A 166 -6.38 9.89 13.79
N GLY A 167 -5.79 8.80 14.30
CA GLY A 167 -6.27 8.12 15.50
C GLY A 167 -7.41 7.13 15.27
N SER A 168 -7.91 7.00 14.03
CA SER A 168 -8.85 5.95 13.65
C SER A 168 -8.13 4.77 13.01
N SER A 169 -8.73 3.59 13.07
CA SER A 169 -8.20 2.45 12.30
C SER A 169 -8.62 2.62 10.84
N ALA A 170 -7.78 2.17 9.90
CA ALA A 170 -8.22 1.99 8.53
C ALA A 170 -9.38 0.98 8.46
N GLU A 171 -10.21 1.07 7.43
CA GLU A 171 -11.27 0.10 7.16
C GLU A 171 -11.14 -0.47 5.75
N LYS A 172 -11.66 -1.69 5.55
CA LYS A 172 -11.73 -2.32 4.24
C LYS A 172 -12.99 -1.82 3.53
N ILE A 173 -12.86 -1.42 2.27
CA ILE A 173 -13.92 -0.76 1.48
C ILE A 173 -14.20 -1.48 0.16
#